data_AF-A0A6L6XQ94-F1
#
_entry.id   AF-A0A6L6XQ94-F1
#
_cell.length_a   1.000
_cell.length_b   1.000
_cell.length_c   1.000
_cell.angle_alpha   90.00
_cell.angle_beta   90.00
_cell.angle_gamma   90.00
#
_symmetry.space_group_name_H-M   'P 1'
#
loop_
_entity.id
_entity.type
_entity.pdbx_description
1 polymer ?
#
loop_
_entity_poly.entity_id
_entity_poly.type
_entity_poly.pdbx_seq_one_letter_code
_entity_poly.pdbx_strand_id
1 'polypeptide(L)'
;MTRPGPSHPLTISDLAQRTGVPAATLRSWEARYGFPTPARLAGGHRRYAESDVDRVREVLRHRDAGLALEVAVRRISTESTRARSIYAELRRRHPSLTSQVLSKSSLVALSHAIEDECCARAEEPLIFGSFQRTEFLDASRARWVELARTARAAVVFANHATPYAEVEPGRPIEVAVPEGAALNREWAVVCDATDLRACLVAVERPGQDQSLGARRRFDAMWSVDPEVVRDASRVAASLADDYRPGWRPGALTLLEEEQSGASPDLHRASDLLNRMIGYLDLSRRPR
;
A
#
# COMPACT_ATOMS: atom_id res chain seq x y z
N MET A 1 -10.60 17.27 21.57
CA MET A 1 -10.41 16.85 20.17
C MET A 1 -11.30 15.64 19.92
N THR A 2 -12.32 15.80 19.08
CA THR A 2 -13.39 14.81 18.90
C THR A 2 -12.94 13.73 17.92
N ARG A 3 -12.86 12.47 18.36
CA ARG A 3 -12.67 11.28 17.50
C ARG A 3 -13.74 11.27 16.39
N PRO A 4 -13.42 10.99 15.12
CA PRO A 4 -14.46 10.66 14.16
C PRO A 4 -15.04 9.29 14.56
N GLY A 5 -16.31 9.28 14.95
CA GLY A 5 -17.06 8.05 15.18
C GLY A 5 -17.26 7.26 13.87
N PRO A 6 -17.86 6.06 13.91
CA PRO A 6 -18.15 5.27 12.71
C PRO A 6 -18.96 6.13 11.73
N SER A 7 -18.34 6.46 10.60
CA SER A 7 -18.89 7.34 9.58
C SER A 7 -20.14 6.69 9.01
N HIS A 8 -21.30 7.26 9.32
CA HIS A 8 -22.55 6.79 8.77
C HIS A 8 -22.53 7.05 7.26
N PRO A 9 -22.86 6.03 6.43
CA PRO A 9 -22.83 6.21 4.99
C PRO A 9 -23.85 7.26 4.55
N LEU A 10 -23.39 8.30 3.86
CA LEU A 10 -24.14 9.49 3.44
C LEU A 10 -25.11 9.17 2.30
N THR A 11 -26.28 9.81 2.29
CA THR A 11 -27.17 9.80 1.12
C THR A 11 -26.69 10.79 0.05
N ILE A 12 -27.25 10.70 -1.16
CA ILE A 12 -26.94 11.69 -2.20
C ILE A 12 -27.38 13.11 -1.82
N SER A 13 -28.44 13.23 -1.02
CA SER A 13 -28.91 14.52 -0.52
C SER A 13 -27.93 15.12 0.48
N ASP A 14 -27.39 14.29 1.39
CA ASP A 14 -26.37 14.74 2.36
C ASP A 14 -25.09 15.17 1.64
N LEU A 15 -24.65 14.39 0.65
CA LEU A 15 -23.49 14.73 -0.16
C LEU A 15 -23.69 16.04 -0.93
N ALA A 16 -24.87 16.23 -1.54
CA ALA A 16 -25.21 17.46 -2.24
C ALA A 16 -25.21 18.68 -1.31
N GLN A 17 -25.83 18.56 -0.13
CA GLN A 17 -25.85 19.62 0.88
C GLN A 17 -24.44 20.01 1.34
N ARG A 18 -23.58 19.03 1.60
CA ARG A 18 -22.24 19.27 2.15
C ARG A 18 -21.23 19.77 1.12
N THR A 19 -21.43 19.45 -0.15
CA THR A 19 -20.54 19.86 -1.24
C THR A 19 -21.02 21.10 -1.97
N GLY A 20 -22.29 21.47 -1.82
CA GLY A 20 -22.93 22.53 -2.59
C GLY A 20 -23.22 22.14 -4.06
N VAL A 21 -22.95 20.89 -4.44
CA VAL A 21 -23.20 20.40 -5.81
C VAL A 21 -24.59 19.77 -5.88
N PRO A 22 -25.46 20.17 -6.82
CA PRO A 22 -26.79 19.58 -6.93
C PRO A 22 -26.75 18.07 -7.13
N ALA A 23 -27.67 17.34 -6.48
CA ALA A 23 -27.72 15.88 -6.55
C ALA A 23 -27.84 15.35 -7.99
N ALA A 24 -28.54 16.06 -8.88
CA ALA A 24 -28.63 15.71 -10.30
C ALA A 24 -27.27 15.80 -11.01
N THR A 25 -26.46 16.81 -10.67
CA THR A 25 -25.11 16.99 -11.19
C THR A 25 -24.18 15.88 -10.71
N LEU A 26 -24.24 15.52 -9.42
CA LEU A 26 -23.48 14.39 -8.87
C LEU A 26 -23.83 13.06 -9.55
N ARG A 27 -25.12 12.80 -9.83
CA ARG A 27 -25.53 11.60 -10.62
C ARG A 27 -25.00 11.65 -12.05
N SER A 28 -24.99 12.83 -12.67
CA SER A 28 -24.44 12.99 -14.01
C SER A 28 -22.93 12.73 -14.04
N TRP A 29 -22.20 13.12 -12.98
CA TRP A 29 -20.77 12.83 -12.88
C TRP A 29 -20.53 11.33 -12.66
N GLU A 30 -21.34 10.68 -11.81
CA GLU A 30 -21.29 9.23 -11.58
C GLU A 30 -21.47 8.49 -12.91
N ALA A 31 -22.49 8.85 -13.68
CA ALA A 31 -22.81 8.19 -14.95
C ALA A 31 -21.75 8.41 -16.04
N ARG A 32 -21.15 9.61 -16.13
CA ARG A 32 -20.21 9.97 -17.20
C ARG A 32 -18.76 9.63 -16.88
N TYR A 33 -18.36 9.74 -15.62
CA TYR A 33 -16.97 9.66 -15.19
C TYR A 33 -16.73 8.62 -14.08
N GLY A 34 -17.77 7.92 -13.62
CA GLY A 34 -17.67 6.94 -12.54
C GLY A 34 -17.44 7.55 -11.15
N PHE A 35 -17.65 8.86 -11.00
CA PHE A 35 -17.32 9.62 -9.79
C PHE A 35 -18.48 10.54 -9.35
N PRO A 36 -18.81 10.62 -8.04
CA PRO A 36 -18.31 9.79 -6.94
C PRO A 36 -18.79 8.33 -7.06
N THR A 37 -18.13 7.40 -6.36
CA THR A 37 -18.39 5.95 -6.48
C THR A 37 -19.17 5.44 -5.26
N PRO A 38 -20.51 5.35 -5.33
CA PRO A 38 -21.31 4.92 -4.19
C PRO A 38 -21.19 3.41 -3.92
N ALA A 39 -21.19 3.04 -2.64
CA ALA A 39 -21.56 1.69 -2.22
C ALA A 39 -23.08 1.49 -2.46
N ARG A 40 -23.47 0.33 -2.97
CA ARG A 40 -24.89 -0.03 -3.15
C ARG A 40 -25.30 -1.00 -2.06
N LEU A 41 -26.31 -0.63 -1.28
CA LEU A 41 -26.93 -1.53 -0.31
C LEU A 41 -27.77 -2.60 -1.02
N ALA A 42 -28.14 -3.68 -0.31
CA ALA A 42 -29.00 -4.75 -0.83
C ALA A 42 -30.33 -4.24 -1.44
N GLY A 43 -30.83 -3.07 -1.00
CA GLY A 43 -31.99 -2.39 -1.57
C GLY A 43 -31.71 -1.46 -2.77
N GLY A 44 -30.51 -1.47 -3.35
CA GLY A 44 -30.13 -0.66 -4.51
C GLY A 44 -29.88 0.83 -4.22
N HIS A 45 -30.02 1.28 -2.97
CA HIS A 45 -29.76 2.66 -2.58
C HIS A 45 -28.26 2.97 -2.55
N ARG A 46 -27.91 4.14 -3.08
CA ARG A 46 -26.54 4.69 -3.08
C ARG A 46 -26.17 5.20 -1.69
N ARG A 47 -24.94 4.90 -1.30
CA ARG A 47 -24.32 5.33 -0.06
C ARG A 47 -22.91 5.82 -0.33
N TYR A 48 -22.58 6.99 0.20
CA TYR A 48 -21.30 7.67 -0.01
C TYR A 48 -20.52 7.71 1.31
N ALA A 49 -19.20 7.66 1.21
CA ALA A 49 -18.32 7.81 2.36
C ALA A 49 -18.15 9.30 2.71
N GLU A 50 -17.75 9.59 3.94
CA GLU A 50 -17.32 10.93 4.36
C GLU A 50 -16.24 11.50 3.43
N SER A 51 -15.29 10.64 3.02
CA SER A 51 -14.22 11.00 2.10
C SER A 51 -14.72 11.40 0.70
N ASP A 52 -15.93 11.03 0.29
CA ASP A 52 -16.51 11.50 -0.98
C ASP A 52 -16.81 13.00 -0.97
N VAL A 53 -17.11 13.59 0.20
CA VAL A 53 -17.34 15.03 0.34
C VAL A 53 -16.08 15.80 0.00
N ASP A 54 -14.95 15.39 0.57
CA ASP A 54 -13.67 16.06 0.35
C ASP A 54 -13.17 15.86 -1.07
N ARG A 55 -13.37 14.66 -1.64
CA ARG A 55 -13.05 14.40 -3.06
C ARG A 55 -13.86 15.27 -4.01
N VAL A 56 -15.16 15.47 -3.75
CA VAL A 56 -15.99 16.35 -4.58
C VAL A 56 -15.52 17.80 -4.46
N ARG A 57 -15.22 18.28 -3.24
CA ARG A 57 -14.66 19.62 -3.03
C ARG A 57 -13.35 19.81 -3.76
N GLU A 58 -12.48 18.81 -3.76
CA GLU A 58 -11.21 18.84 -4.47
C GLU A 58 -11.40 18.95 -5.99
N VAL A 59 -12.36 18.19 -6.56
CA VAL A 59 -12.73 18.33 -7.97
C VAL A 59 -13.20 19.75 -8.27
N LEU A 60 -13.99 20.37 -7.38
CA LEU A 60 -14.40 21.77 -7.54
C LEU A 60 -13.19 22.72 -7.53
N ARG A 61 -12.25 22.57 -6.57
CA ARG A 61 -11.04 23.41 -6.54
C ARG A 61 -10.23 23.32 -7.82
N HIS A 62 -10.09 22.12 -8.41
CA HIS A 62 -9.42 21.95 -9.70
C HIS A 62 -10.16 22.63 -10.85
N ARG A 63 -11.50 22.59 -10.84
CA ARG A 63 -12.30 23.29 -11.85
C ARG A 63 -12.20 24.80 -11.72
N ASP A 64 -12.19 25.32 -10.49
CA ASP A 64 -11.98 26.75 -10.23
C ASP A 64 -10.58 27.19 -10.66
N ALA A 65 -9.59 26.29 -10.59
CA ALA A 65 -8.25 26.49 -11.14
C ALA A 65 -8.15 26.27 -12.67
N GLY A 66 -9.27 26.08 -13.37
CA GLY A 66 -9.34 26.01 -14.83
C GLY A 66 -9.18 24.60 -15.45
N LEU A 67 -9.13 23.53 -14.65
CA LEU A 67 -9.09 22.17 -15.18
C LEU A 67 -10.46 21.74 -15.70
N ALA A 68 -10.49 21.08 -16.85
CA ALA A 68 -11.68 20.39 -17.33
C ALA A 68 -12.14 19.33 -16.32
N LEU A 69 -13.46 19.19 -16.13
CA LEU A 69 -14.05 18.29 -15.13
C LEU A 69 -13.51 16.85 -15.24
N GLU A 70 -13.40 16.31 -16.46
CA GLU A 70 -12.85 14.97 -16.68
C GLU A 70 -11.40 14.84 -16.19
N VAL A 71 -10.57 15.85 -16.44
CA VAL A 71 -9.17 15.89 -15.99
C VAL A 71 -9.10 16.02 -14.46
N ALA A 72 -9.96 16.84 -13.86
CA ALA A 72 -10.06 16.98 -12.42
C ALA A 72 -10.47 15.67 -11.74
N VAL A 73 -11.52 15.01 -12.23
CA VAL A 73 -11.97 13.70 -11.74
C VAL A 73 -10.88 12.65 -11.90
N ARG A 74 -10.22 12.58 -13.07
CA ARG A 74 -9.11 11.64 -13.31
C ARG A 74 -7.95 11.88 -12.35
N ARG A 75 -7.62 13.14 -12.05
CA ARG A 75 -6.56 13.50 -11.10
C ARG A 75 -6.86 12.99 -9.71
N ILE A 76 -8.08 13.19 -9.20
CA ILE A 76 -8.49 12.71 -7.87
C ILE A 76 -8.56 11.19 -7.81
N SER A 77 -9.05 10.55 -8.86
CA SER A 77 -9.00 9.08 -8.95
C SER A 77 -7.57 8.56 -8.96
N THR A 78 -6.67 9.18 -9.73
CA THR A 78 -5.25 8.78 -9.79
C THR A 78 -4.54 9.02 -8.45
N GLU A 79 -4.78 10.16 -7.81
CA GLU A 79 -4.21 10.50 -6.51
C GLU A 79 -4.73 9.57 -5.41
N SER A 80 -6.02 9.24 -5.43
CA SER A 80 -6.58 8.22 -4.56
C SER A 80 -5.97 6.84 -4.78
N THR A 81 -5.71 6.45 -6.04
CA THR A 81 -5.04 5.18 -6.34
C THR A 81 -3.58 5.21 -5.90
N ARG A 82 -2.88 6.34 -6.05
CA ARG A 82 -1.50 6.52 -5.56
C ARG A 82 -1.42 6.52 -4.04
N ALA A 83 -2.37 7.16 -3.35
CA ALA A 83 -2.48 7.09 -1.90
C ALA A 83 -2.75 5.65 -1.42
N ARG A 84 -3.26 4.78 -2.31
CA ARG A 84 -3.48 3.35 -2.08
C ARG A 84 -2.32 2.45 -2.53
N SER A 85 -1.13 3.03 -2.75
CA SER A 85 0.07 2.37 -3.28
C SER A 85 1.27 2.66 -2.39
N ILE A 86 1.94 1.63 -1.90
CA ILE A 86 3.14 1.79 -1.08
C ILE A 86 4.28 2.32 -1.96
N TYR A 87 4.43 1.75 -3.16
CA TYR A 87 5.46 2.15 -4.12
C TYR A 87 5.31 3.62 -4.55
N ALA A 88 4.10 4.05 -4.94
CA ALA A 88 3.89 5.41 -5.43
C ALA A 88 4.10 6.46 -4.33
N GLU A 89 3.70 6.15 -3.11
CA GLU A 89 3.84 7.04 -1.96
C GLU A 89 5.30 7.21 -1.55
N LEU A 90 6.06 6.11 -1.46
CA LEU A 90 7.50 6.17 -1.19
C LEU A 90 8.25 6.96 -2.26
N ARG A 91 7.93 6.75 -3.54
CA ARG A 91 8.56 7.48 -4.64
C ARG A 91 8.27 8.98 -4.59
N ARG A 92 7.11 9.38 -4.04
CA ARG A 92 6.74 10.79 -3.86
C ARG A 92 7.52 11.42 -2.70
N ARG A 93 7.64 10.72 -1.57
CA ARG A 93 8.31 11.23 -0.36
C ARG A 93 9.84 11.20 -0.47
N HIS A 94 10.39 10.20 -1.16
CA HIS A 94 11.82 10.02 -1.34
C HIS A 94 12.20 10.02 -2.83
N PRO A 95 12.14 11.19 -3.50
CA PRO A 95 12.41 11.28 -4.94
C PRO A 95 13.87 10.95 -5.32
N SER A 96 14.80 10.98 -4.36
CA SER A 96 16.20 10.58 -4.53
C SER A 96 16.40 9.06 -4.49
N LEU A 97 15.42 8.29 -4.02
CA LEU A 97 15.52 6.83 -3.94
C LEU A 97 15.52 6.23 -5.35
N THR A 98 16.59 5.52 -5.68
CA THR A 98 16.75 4.96 -7.03
C THR A 98 15.75 3.83 -7.27
N SER A 99 14.91 4.00 -8.29
CA SER A 99 14.05 2.93 -8.80
C SER A 99 14.76 2.16 -9.90
N GLN A 100 14.94 0.86 -9.71
CA GLN A 100 15.62 -0.03 -10.66
C GLN A 100 14.71 -1.15 -11.15
N VAL A 101 15.00 -1.69 -12.33
CA VAL A 101 14.21 -2.79 -12.91
C VAL A 101 14.75 -4.13 -12.43
N LEU A 102 13.96 -4.86 -11.65
CA LEU A 102 14.32 -6.20 -11.16
C LEU A 102 13.41 -7.28 -11.73
N SER A 103 13.94 -8.50 -11.82
CA SER A 103 13.15 -9.70 -12.13
C SER A 103 12.39 -10.22 -10.90
N LYS A 104 11.35 -11.03 -11.10
CA LYS A 104 10.63 -11.70 -10.00
C LYS A 104 11.58 -12.53 -9.13
N SER A 105 12.53 -13.26 -9.73
CA SER A 105 13.48 -14.07 -8.95
C SER A 105 14.39 -13.23 -8.06
N SER A 106 14.83 -12.06 -8.53
CA SER A 106 15.58 -11.10 -7.71
C SER A 106 14.74 -10.52 -6.57
N LEU A 107 13.45 -10.20 -6.83
CA LEU A 107 12.55 -9.77 -5.76
C LEU A 107 12.34 -10.84 -4.70
N VAL A 108 12.13 -12.10 -5.10
CA VAL A 108 12.00 -13.24 -4.18
C VAL A 108 13.26 -13.38 -3.33
N ALA A 109 14.45 -13.36 -3.94
CA ALA A 109 15.71 -13.50 -3.21
C ALA A 109 15.93 -12.37 -2.19
N LEU A 110 15.65 -11.12 -2.58
CA LEU A 110 15.77 -9.97 -1.67
C LEU A 110 14.72 -9.99 -0.55
N SER A 111 13.49 -10.41 -0.87
CA SER A 111 12.42 -10.59 0.11
C SER A 111 12.82 -11.61 1.15
N HIS A 112 13.32 -12.78 0.71
CA HIS A 112 13.81 -13.81 1.62
C HIS A 112 14.96 -13.29 2.48
N ALA A 113 15.94 -12.58 1.93
CA ALA A 113 17.03 -12.02 2.73
C ALA A 113 16.53 -11.09 3.85
N ILE A 114 15.57 -10.20 3.55
CA ILE A 114 14.96 -9.31 4.55
C ILE A 114 14.18 -10.11 5.60
N GLU A 115 13.36 -11.05 5.17
CA GLU A 115 12.54 -11.89 6.04
C GLU A 115 13.41 -12.81 6.94
N ASP A 116 14.54 -13.33 6.45
CA ASP A 116 15.46 -14.18 7.23
C ASP A 116 16.14 -13.34 8.31
N GLU A 117 16.66 -12.17 7.94
CA GLU A 117 17.31 -11.26 8.90
C GLU A 117 16.30 -10.77 9.96
N CYS A 118 15.06 -10.50 9.54
CA CYS A 118 13.97 -10.13 10.44
C CYS A 118 13.68 -11.25 11.45
N CYS A 119 13.50 -12.48 10.97
CA CYS A 119 13.24 -13.63 11.84
C CYS A 119 14.41 -13.91 12.79
N ALA A 120 15.65 -13.66 12.36
CA ALA A 120 16.84 -13.99 13.13
C ALA A 120 17.22 -12.93 14.17
N ARG A 121 16.94 -11.65 13.91
CA ARG A 121 17.53 -10.56 14.69
C ARG A 121 16.57 -9.50 15.18
N ALA A 122 15.45 -9.26 14.49
CA ALA A 122 14.61 -8.12 14.80
C ALA A 122 13.87 -8.30 16.13
N GLU A 123 14.02 -7.32 17.03
CA GLU A 123 13.28 -7.27 18.28
C GLU A 123 11.90 -6.64 18.06
N GLU A 124 10.84 -7.43 18.27
CA GLU A 124 9.43 -7.04 18.11
C GLU A 124 9.10 -6.26 16.81
N PRO A 125 9.48 -6.75 15.62
CA PRO A 125 9.28 -6.01 14.38
C PRO A 125 7.80 -5.76 14.08
N LEU A 126 7.53 -4.63 13.43
CA LEU A 126 6.33 -4.47 12.61
C LEU A 126 6.69 -4.85 11.18
N ILE A 127 6.09 -5.93 10.66
CA ILE A 127 6.40 -6.45 9.32
C ILE A 127 5.18 -6.46 8.40
N PHE A 128 5.33 -5.93 7.19
CA PHE A 128 4.28 -5.87 6.16
C PHE A 128 4.69 -6.60 4.88
N GLY A 129 3.76 -7.36 4.32
CA GLY A 129 3.94 -8.13 3.07
C GLY A 129 2.83 -7.84 2.08
N SER A 130 3.13 -7.57 0.82
CA SER A 130 2.11 -7.46 -0.25
C SER A 130 2.25 -8.60 -1.24
N PHE A 131 1.19 -9.39 -1.36
CA PHE A 131 1.09 -10.51 -2.28
C PHE A 131 0.07 -10.20 -3.37
N GLN A 132 0.57 -10.10 -4.61
CA GLN A 132 -0.28 -9.82 -5.78
C GLN A 132 -1.44 -10.81 -5.94
N ARG A 133 -1.29 -12.04 -5.43
CA ARG A 133 -2.23 -13.17 -5.57
C ARG A 133 -2.16 -14.07 -4.34
N THR A 134 -3.29 -14.68 -3.98
CA THR A 134 -3.40 -15.60 -2.83
C THR A 134 -2.42 -16.78 -2.91
N GLU A 135 -2.20 -17.34 -4.09
CA GLU A 135 -1.24 -18.45 -4.27
C GLU A 135 0.19 -18.11 -3.86
N PHE A 136 0.59 -16.82 -3.98
CA PHE A 136 1.91 -16.38 -3.53
C PHE A 136 1.96 -16.24 -2.01
N LEU A 137 0.87 -15.81 -1.37
CA LEU A 137 0.75 -15.83 0.09
C LEU A 137 0.78 -17.27 0.60
N ASP A 138 0.04 -18.18 -0.02
CA ASP A 138 -0.01 -19.58 0.39
C ASP A 138 1.37 -20.25 0.30
N ALA A 139 2.14 -19.95 -0.75
CA ALA A 139 3.52 -20.41 -0.90
C ALA A 139 4.45 -19.86 0.21
N SER A 140 4.19 -18.66 0.71
CA SER A 140 4.98 -18.01 1.76
C SER A 140 4.40 -18.18 3.18
N ARG A 141 3.27 -18.89 3.33
CA ARG A 141 2.47 -18.94 4.57
C ARG A 141 3.27 -19.43 5.77
N ALA A 142 4.03 -20.52 5.61
CA ALA A 142 4.83 -21.08 6.70
C ALA A 142 5.84 -20.05 7.25
N ARG A 143 6.50 -19.32 6.35
CA ARG A 143 7.48 -18.29 6.70
C ARG A 143 6.85 -17.11 7.42
N TRP A 144 5.70 -16.64 6.94
CA TRP A 144 4.99 -15.54 7.57
C TRP A 144 4.39 -15.91 8.93
N VAL A 145 4.03 -17.18 9.14
CA VAL A 145 3.68 -17.69 10.47
C VAL A 145 4.88 -17.65 11.43
N GLU A 146 6.09 -18.01 10.98
CA GLU A 146 7.29 -17.88 11.83
C GLU A 146 7.58 -16.42 12.18
N LEU A 147 7.55 -15.52 11.19
CA LEU A 147 7.72 -14.07 11.42
C LEU A 147 6.71 -13.52 12.43
N ALA A 148 5.45 -13.95 12.34
CA ALA A 148 4.38 -13.48 13.23
C ALA A 148 4.58 -13.87 14.70
N ARG A 149 5.38 -14.91 15.01
CA ARG A 149 5.61 -15.37 16.38
C ARG A 149 6.43 -14.39 17.22
N THR A 150 7.37 -13.69 16.59
CA THR A 150 8.28 -12.75 17.26
C THR A 150 7.97 -11.30 16.91
N ALA A 151 7.22 -11.07 15.82
CA ALA A 151 6.76 -9.74 15.43
C ALA A 151 5.74 -9.18 16.42
N ARG A 152 5.80 -7.86 16.63
CA ARG A 152 4.71 -7.12 17.26
C ARG A 152 3.43 -7.23 16.44
N ALA A 153 3.57 -7.21 15.11
CA ALA A 153 2.55 -7.65 14.17
C ALA A 153 3.17 -7.99 12.82
N ALA A 154 2.66 -9.05 12.20
CA ALA A 154 2.93 -9.39 10.81
C ALA A 154 1.64 -9.20 10.01
N VAL A 155 1.64 -8.30 9.04
CA VAL A 155 0.46 -7.93 8.25
C VAL A 155 0.69 -8.28 6.78
N VAL A 156 -0.26 -8.98 6.16
CA VAL A 156 -0.16 -9.38 4.75
C VAL A 156 -1.34 -8.89 3.94
N PHE A 157 -1.08 -8.23 2.82
CA PHE A 157 -2.10 -7.84 1.84
C PHE A 157 -2.22 -8.92 0.76
N ALA A 158 -3.43 -9.39 0.48
CA ALA A 158 -3.66 -10.35 -0.59
C ALA A 158 -5.06 -10.23 -1.22
N ASN A 159 -5.14 -10.54 -2.52
CA ASN A 159 -6.39 -10.56 -3.28
C ASN A 159 -7.19 -11.84 -2.98
N HIS A 160 -7.92 -11.89 -1.87
CA HIS A 160 -8.84 -13.00 -1.57
C HIS A 160 -10.26 -12.52 -1.26
N ALA A 161 -11.24 -13.38 -1.56
CA ALA A 161 -12.66 -13.06 -1.50
C ALA A 161 -13.28 -13.19 -0.09
N THR A 162 -12.66 -13.96 0.81
CA THR A 162 -13.30 -14.40 2.07
C THR A 162 -13.08 -13.42 3.24
N PRO A 163 -14.10 -13.15 4.09
CA PRO A 163 -13.94 -12.32 5.29
C PRO A 163 -13.14 -13.05 6.39
N TYR A 164 -12.49 -12.26 7.23
CA TYR A 164 -11.41 -12.70 8.13
C TYR A 164 -11.83 -13.48 9.38
N ALA A 165 -10.94 -14.38 9.81
CA ALA A 165 -10.84 -14.86 11.18
C ALA A 165 -10.43 -13.72 12.14
N GLU A 166 -10.74 -13.87 13.43
CA GLU A 166 -10.32 -12.92 14.47
C GLU A 166 -8.80 -12.71 14.46
N VAL A 167 -8.35 -11.53 14.89
CA VAL A 167 -6.91 -11.24 15.01
C VAL A 167 -6.36 -12.06 16.17
N GLU A 168 -5.56 -13.08 15.86
CA GLU A 168 -4.93 -13.94 16.85
C GLU A 168 -3.45 -13.56 17.06
N PRO A 169 -2.97 -13.48 18.32
CA PRO A 169 -1.55 -13.31 18.60
C PRO A 169 -0.70 -14.42 17.95
N GLY A 170 0.48 -14.07 17.43
CA GLY A 170 1.39 -15.03 16.82
C GLY A 170 0.96 -15.54 15.43
N ARG A 171 -0.08 -14.94 14.82
CA ARG A 171 -0.55 -15.26 13.47
C ARG A 171 -0.45 -14.04 12.55
N PRO A 172 -0.19 -14.24 11.25
CA PRO A 172 -0.28 -13.16 10.28
C PRO A 172 -1.69 -12.55 10.23
N ILE A 173 -1.75 -11.22 10.28
CA ILE A 173 -2.95 -10.43 10.08
C ILE A 173 -3.13 -10.27 8.58
N GLU A 174 -4.03 -11.05 8.00
CA GLU A 174 -4.35 -10.95 6.59
C GLU A 174 -5.27 -9.73 6.32
N VAL A 175 -5.02 -8.98 5.23
CA VAL A 175 -5.76 -7.78 4.81
C VAL A 175 -6.20 -7.87 3.35
N ALA A 176 -7.51 -7.71 3.11
CA ALA A 176 -8.16 -8.25 1.91
C ALA A 176 -8.26 -7.10 0.95
N VAL A 177 -7.56 -7.23 -0.17
CA VAL A 177 -7.55 -6.19 -1.17
C VAL A 177 -8.49 -6.59 -2.32
N PRO A 178 -9.40 -5.70 -2.74
CA PRO A 178 -10.29 -6.00 -3.86
C PRO A 178 -9.48 -6.20 -5.15
N GLU A 179 -10.00 -6.95 -6.11
CA GLU A 179 -9.31 -7.30 -7.36
C GLU A 179 -8.74 -6.10 -8.13
N GLY A 180 -9.42 -4.94 -8.07
CA GLY A 180 -8.97 -3.70 -8.71
C GLY A 180 -7.95 -2.85 -7.93
N ALA A 181 -7.50 -3.29 -6.75
CA ALA A 181 -6.58 -2.52 -5.91
C ALA A 181 -5.18 -2.40 -6.54
N ALA A 182 -4.52 -1.25 -6.32
CA ALA A 182 -3.13 -1.03 -6.75
C ALA A 182 -2.18 -2.08 -6.17
N LEU A 183 -2.44 -2.53 -4.92
CA LEU A 183 -1.68 -3.57 -4.22
C LEU A 183 -1.60 -4.90 -4.99
N ASN A 184 -2.57 -5.22 -5.85
CA ASN A 184 -2.51 -6.45 -6.68
C ASN A 184 -1.43 -6.40 -7.76
N ARG A 185 -0.87 -5.21 -8.01
CA ARG A 185 0.27 -4.99 -8.91
C ARG A 185 1.56 -4.68 -8.16
N GLU A 186 1.50 -4.66 -6.82
CA GLU A 186 2.63 -4.32 -5.97
C GLU A 186 3.17 -5.53 -5.24
N TRP A 187 4.47 -5.47 -5.00
CA TRP A 187 5.24 -6.37 -4.18
C TRP A 187 5.83 -5.53 -3.05
N ALA A 188 5.68 -5.96 -1.81
CA ALA A 188 6.25 -5.25 -0.67
C ALA A 188 6.71 -6.24 0.40
N VAL A 189 7.87 -5.98 0.98
CA VAL A 189 8.33 -6.52 2.25
C VAL A 189 8.90 -5.34 3.02
N VAL A 190 8.31 -4.99 4.15
CA VAL A 190 8.74 -3.87 5.00
C VAL A 190 8.94 -4.41 6.41
N CYS A 191 10.16 -4.37 6.93
CA CYS A 191 10.49 -4.70 8.30
C CYS A 191 10.94 -3.43 9.03
N ASP A 192 10.18 -3.03 10.04
CA ASP A 192 10.46 -1.86 10.87
C ASP A 192 10.60 -2.29 12.33
N ALA A 193 11.85 -2.48 12.75
CA ALA A 193 12.26 -2.69 14.13
C ALA A 193 13.36 -1.69 14.50
N THR A 194 13.61 -1.51 15.80
CA THR A 194 14.65 -0.57 16.29
C THR A 194 16.06 -0.97 15.88
N ASP A 195 16.31 -2.27 15.77
CA ASP A 195 17.59 -2.92 15.50
C ASP A 195 17.72 -3.47 14.07
N LEU A 196 16.60 -3.61 13.35
CA LEU A 196 16.58 -3.96 11.93
C LEU A 196 15.53 -3.15 11.16
N ARG A 197 15.99 -2.40 10.17
CA ARG A 197 15.14 -1.66 9.23
C ARG A 197 15.50 -1.99 7.80
N ALA A 198 14.53 -2.52 7.07
CA ALA A 198 14.68 -2.78 5.65
C ALA A 198 13.30 -2.76 4.98
N CYS A 199 13.21 -2.11 3.82
CA CYS A 199 12.04 -2.20 2.97
C CYS A 199 12.45 -2.54 1.54
N LEU A 200 11.65 -3.37 0.88
CA LEU A 200 11.65 -3.63 -0.55
C LEU A 200 10.24 -3.41 -1.05
N VAL A 201 10.06 -2.45 -1.96
CA VAL A 201 8.78 -2.17 -2.61
C VAL A 201 8.95 -2.19 -4.11
N ALA A 202 7.98 -2.74 -4.81
CA ALA A 202 8.04 -2.91 -6.25
C ALA A 202 6.65 -2.84 -6.87
N VAL A 203 6.59 -2.35 -8.10
CA VAL A 203 5.38 -2.37 -8.92
C VAL A 203 5.67 -3.08 -10.23
N GLU A 204 4.77 -3.96 -10.64
CA GLU A 204 4.90 -4.66 -11.91
C GLU A 204 4.69 -3.72 -13.09
N ARG A 205 5.55 -3.81 -14.10
CA ARG A 205 5.39 -3.01 -15.32
C ARG A 205 4.13 -3.40 -16.10
N PRO A 206 3.39 -2.42 -16.65
CA PRO A 206 2.19 -2.71 -17.43
C PRO A 206 2.54 -3.48 -18.72
N GLY A 207 1.59 -4.27 -19.22
CA GLY A 207 1.71 -4.96 -20.53
C GLY A 207 2.58 -6.21 -20.53
N GLN A 208 2.87 -6.80 -19.37
CA GLN A 208 3.61 -8.05 -19.28
C GLN A 208 2.69 -9.27 -19.38
N ASP A 209 3.11 -10.27 -20.16
CA ASP A 209 2.45 -11.57 -20.22
C ASP A 209 2.71 -12.35 -18.91
N GLN A 210 1.65 -12.94 -18.37
CA GLN A 210 1.71 -13.77 -17.17
C GLN A 210 2.57 -15.02 -17.39
N SER A 211 2.70 -15.49 -18.64
CA SER A 211 3.57 -16.62 -19.01
C SER A 211 5.06 -16.37 -18.72
N LEU A 212 5.47 -15.10 -18.53
CA LEU A 212 6.85 -14.73 -18.21
C LEU A 212 7.30 -15.26 -16.84
N GLY A 213 6.38 -15.61 -15.93
CA GLY A 213 6.69 -16.27 -14.66
C GLY A 213 7.80 -15.54 -13.87
N ALA A 214 8.97 -16.17 -13.76
CA ALA A 214 10.15 -15.62 -13.08
C ALA A 214 10.80 -14.40 -13.78
N ARG A 215 10.52 -14.21 -15.07
CA ARG A 215 11.07 -13.12 -15.91
C ARG A 215 10.20 -11.86 -15.92
N ARG A 216 9.08 -11.84 -15.17
CA ARG A 216 8.28 -10.62 -14.91
C ARG A 216 9.19 -9.52 -14.37
N ARG A 217 8.91 -8.27 -14.73
CA ARG A 217 9.77 -7.10 -14.51
C ARG A 217 9.06 -6.08 -13.63
N PHE A 218 9.78 -5.63 -12.62
CA PHE A 218 9.24 -4.73 -11.62
C PHE A 218 10.12 -3.50 -11.53
N ASP A 219 9.51 -2.33 -11.46
CA ASP A 219 10.19 -1.15 -10.98
C ASP A 219 10.23 -1.25 -9.45
N ALA A 220 11.43 -1.38 -8.90
CA ALA A 220 11.68 -1.71 -7.51
C ALA A 220 12.54 -0.64 -6.82
N MET A 221 12.22 -0.35 -5.58
CA MET A 221 13.00 0.46 -4.66
C MET A 221 13.22 -0.35 -3.39
N TRP A 222 14.39 -0.23 -2.77
CA TRP A 222 14.64 -0.79 -1.45
C TRP A 222 15.56 0.15 -0.68
N SER A 223 15.48 0.09 0.65
CA SER A 223 16.25 0.95 1.54
C SER A 223 16.42 0.28 2.90
N VAL A 224 17.51 0.63 3.59
CA VAL A 224 17.71 0.37 5.02
C VAL A 224 17.74 1.66 5.83
N ASP A 225 17.49 2.81 5.19
CA ASP A 225 17.41 4.08 5.88
C ASP A 225 16.17 4.12 6.79
N PRO A 226 16.32 4.48 8.08
CA PRO A 226 15.22 4.48 9.04
C PRO A 226 14.02 5.35 8.64
N GLU A 227 14.25 6.51 8.02
CA GLU A 227 13.18 7.42 7.62
C GLU A 227 12.34 6.81 6.49
N VAL A 228 13.02 6.26 5.48
CA VAL A 228 12.36 5.60 4.33
C VAL A 228 11.57 4.38 4.78
N VAL A 229 12.14 3.54 5.65
CA VAL A 229 11.48 2.33 6.15
C VAL A 229 10.29 2.68 7.03
N ARG A 230 10.41 3.70 7.89
CA ARG A 230 9.31 4.18 8.73
C ARG A 230 8.17 4.75 7.90
N ASP A 231 8.46 5.47 6.82
CA ASP A 231 7.44 5.96 5.90
C ASP A 231 6.77 4.83 5.13
N ALA A 232 7.52 3.83 4.66
CA ALA A 232 6.96 2.62 4.05
C ALA A 232 5.98 1.91 5.00
N SER A 233 6.41 1.75 6.26
CA SER A 233 5.67 1.10 7.35
C SER A 233 4.38 1.86 7.67
N ARG A 234 4.44 3.20 7.79
CA ARG A 234 3.26 4.06 8.02
C ARG A 234 2.27 3.99 6.87
N VAL A 235 2.75 3.98 5.62
CA VAL A 235 1.87 3.87 4.45
C VAL A 235 1.18 2.51 4.44
N ALA A 236 1.93 1.42 4.64
CA ALA A 236 1.35 0.08 4.74
C ALA A 236 0.32 -0.01 5.88
N ALA A 237 0.63 0.53 7.06
CA ALA A 237 -0.29 0.55 8.19
C ALA A 237 -1.59 1.31 7.88
N SER A 238 -1.49 2.46 7.20
CA SER A 238 -2.66 3.23 6.74
C SER A 238 -3.51 2.46 5.72
N LEU A 239 -2.89 1.69 4.82
CA LEU A 239 -3.63 0.82 3.89
C LEU A 239 -4.34 -0.30 4.64
N ALA A 240 -3.70 -0.87 5.66
CA ALA A 240 -4.33 -1.87 6.51
C ALA A 240 -5.52 -1.29 7.28
N ASP A 241 -5.42 -0.06 7.78
CA ASP A 241 -6.54 0.64 8.42
C ASP A 241 -7.72 0.83 7.45
N ASP A 242 -7.44 1.17 6.19
CA ASP A 242 -8.45 1.36 5.13
C ASP A 242 -9.15 0.05 4.73
N TYR A 243 -8.40 -1.04 4.56
CA TYR A 243 -8.95 -2.31 4.06
C TYR A 243 -9.44 -3.24 5.16
N ARG A 244 -8.93 -3.12 6.39
CA ARG A 244 -9.35 -3.90 7.57
C ARG A 244 -9.39 -3.02 8.83
N PRO A 245 -10.41 -2.17 9.00
CA PRO A 245 -10.54 -1.34 10.20
C PRO A 245 -10.47 -2.17 11.49
N GLY A 246 -9.69 -1.72 12.46
CA GLY A 246 -9.53 -2.41 13.75
C GLY A 246 -8.52 -3.58 13.75
N TRP A 247 -7.69 -3.71 12.71
CA TRP A 247 -6.63 -4.73 12.67
C TRP A 247 -5.54 -4.52 13.74
N ARG A 248 -5.34 -3.27 14.19
CA ARG A 248 -4.32 -2.93 15.19
C ARG A 248 -4.73 -3.44 16.58
N PRO A 249 -3.95 -4.34 17.21
CA PRO A 249 -4.05 -4.57 18.64
C PRO A 249 -3.75 -3.24 19.37
N GLY A 250 -4.37 -3.01 20.54
CA GLY A 250 -4.25 -1.75 21.28
C GLY A 250 -2.81 -1.33 21.64
N ALA A 251 -1.85 -2.27 21.64
CA ALA A 251 -0.43 -2.01 21.88
C ALA A 251 0.30 -1.36 20.67
N LEU A 252 -0.19 -1.54 19.43
CA LEU A 252 0.47 -0.97 18.23
C LEU A 252 0.29 0.55 18.11
N THR A 253 -0.70 1.14 18.80
CA THR A 253 -1.05 2.57 18.68
C THR A 253 -0.05 3.50 19.39
N LEU A 254 0.79 2.99 20.30
CA LEU A 254 1.60 3.80 21.21
C LEU A 254 3.07 3.99 20.79
N LEU A 255 3.52 3.39 19.68
CA LEU A 255 4.95 3.28 19.30
C LEU A 255 5.33 4.08 18.04
N GLU A 256 4.40 4.86 17.50
CA GLU A 256 4.61 5.67 16.29
C GLU A 256 5.53 6.90 16.50
N GLU A 257 5.95 7.15 17.75
CA GLU A 257 6.60 8.39 18.20
C GLU A 257 8.14 8.41 18.18
N GLU A 258 8.83 7.26 18.15
CA GLU A 258 10.31 7.28 18.14
C GLU A 258 10.88 7.61 16.75
N GLN A 259 11.34 8.86 16.61
CA GLN A 259 12.11 9.34 15.46
C GLN A 259 13.60 9.10 15.72
N SER A 260 14.22 8.21 14.95
CA SER A 260 15.66 8.29 14.68
C SER A 260 15.86 8.87 13.29
N GLY A 261 16.67 9.92 13.19
CA GLY A 261 16.92 10.63 11.94
C GLY A 261 17.69 9.78 10.92
N ALA A 262 17.50 10.10 9.65
CA ALA A 262 18.22 9.49 8.52
C ALA A 262 19.74 9.58 8.67
N SER A 263 20.46 8.52 8.26
CA SER A 263 21.92 8.50 8.26
C SER A 263 22.45 8.62 6.83
N PRO A 264 23.28 9.64 6.51
CA PRO A 264 23.92 9.78 5.20
C PRO A 264 24.78 8.56 4.80
N ASP A 265 25.29 7.80 5.78
CA ASP A 265 26.09 6.60 5.53
C ASP A 265 25.23 5.41 5.10
N LEU A 266 24.03 5.26 5.66
CA LEU A 266 23.08 4.24 5.26
C LEU A 266 22.55 4.48 3.86
N HIS A 267 22.27 5.74 3.50
CA HIS A 267 21.92 6.13 2.13
C HIS A 267 23.01 5.71 1.13
N ARG A 268 24.28 6.01 1.42
CA ARG A 268 25.41 5.62 0.56
C ARG A 268 25.59 4.11 0.45
N ALA A 269 25.38 3.37 1.55
CA ALA A 269 25.41 1.91 1.55
C ALA A 269 24.28 1.32 0.68
N SER A 270 23.06 1.85 0.79
CA SER A 270 21.94 1.48 -0.08
C SER A 270 22.24 1.75 -1.55
N ASP A 271 22.83 2.90 -1.89
CA ASP A 271 23.22 3.23 -3.25
C ASP A 271 24.27 2.28 -3.85
N LEU A 272 25.25 1.85 -3.05
CA LEU A 272 26.25 0.88 -3.49
C LEU A 272 25.62 -0.49 -3.75
N LEU A 273 24.81 -0.97 -2.80
CA LEU A 273 24.07 -2.23 -2.91
C LEU A 273 23.09 -2.20 -4.11
N ASN A 274 22.46 -1.06 -4.38
CA ASN A 274 21.62 -0.83 -5.57
C ASN A 274 22.41 -1.16 -6.85
N ARG A 275 23.59 -0.57 -7.01
CA ARG A 275 24.45 -0.82 -8.18
C ARG A 275 24.85 -2.29 -8.29
N MET A 276 25.24 -2.91 -7.18
CA MET A 276 25.66 -4.33 -7.15
C MET A 276 24.51 -5.26 -7.58
N ILE A 277 23.31 -5.07 -7.04
CA ILE A 277 22.12 -5.85 -7.41
C ILE A 277 21.78 -5.63 -8.89
N GLY A 278 21.86 -4.38 -9.38
CA GLY A 278 21.67 -4.07 -10.79
C GLY A 278 22.60 -4.87 -11.70
N TYR A 279 23.89 -4.97 -11.36
CA TYR A 279 24.85 -5.79 -12.11
C TYR A 279 24.53 -7.29 -12.06
N LEU A 280 24.11 -7.80 -10.90
CA LEU A 280 23.75 -9.22 -10.72
C LEU A 280 22.48 -9.63 -11.47
N ASP A 281 21.48 -8.74 -11.58
CA ASP A 281 20.26 -9.03 -12.36
C ASP A 281 20.53 -8.95 -13.87
N LEU A 282 21.44 -8.07 -14.30
CA LEU A 282 21.90 -8.00 -15.70
C LEU A 282 22.66 -9.26 -16.12
N SER A 283 23.53 -9.79 -15.26
CA SER A 283 24.33 -10.99 -15.56
C SER A 283 23.50 -12.28 -15.59
N ARG A 284 22.32 -12.30 -14.98
CA ARG A 284 21.36 -13.43 -15.02
C ARG A 284 20.46 -13.45 -16.26
N ARG A 285 20.65 -12.54 -17.22
CA ARG A 285 19.92 -12.55 -18.51
C ARG A 285 20.48 -13.64 -19.44
N PRO A 286 19.68 -14.59 -19.95
CA PRO A 286 20.15 -15.46 -21.02
C PRO A 286 20.38 -14.62 -22.29
N ARG A 287 21.47 -14.93 -23.02
CA ARG A 287 21.80 -14.33 -24.32
C ARG A 287 20.73 -14.63 -25.36
#